data_AF-A0A3N5NB90-F1
#
_entry.id   AF-A0A3N5NB90-F1
#
_cell.length_a   1.000
_cell.length_b   1.000
_cell.length_c   1.000
_cell.angle_alpha   90.00
_cell.angle_beta   90.00
_cell.angle_gamma   90.00
#
_symmetry.space_group_name_H-M   'P 1'
#
loop_
_entity.id
_entity.type
_entity.pdbx_description
1 polymer ?
#
loop_
_entity_poly.entity_id
_entity_poly.type
_entity_poly.pdbx_seq_one_letter_code
_entity_poly.pdbx_strand_id
1 'polypeptide(L)'
;MKTACAAIALALAAFPALGQNVKVTPIGSHPGELCANDRAIVFEDPSGVRLLYDPAHNVTGGDDPRLGTVHLVLLTHMHGDHVGNLKLKAPGAGTCANS
;
A
#
# COMPACT_ATOMS: atom_id res chain seq x y z
N MET A 1 -28.78 16.16 33.54
CA MET A 1 -28.78 16.65 32.13
C MET A 1 -27.38 17.01 31.63
N LYS A 2 -26.65 17.95 32.24
CA LYS A 2 -25.32 18.39 31.75
C LYS A 2 -24.27 17.26 31.64
N THR A 3 -24.24 16.35 32.61
CA THR A 3 -23.35 15.18 32.64
C THR A 3 -23.69 14.15 31.57
N ALA A 4 -24.97 13.94 31.27
CA ALA A 4 -25.42 13.06 30.19
C ALA A 4 -25.06 13.61 28.81
N CYS A 5 -25.20 14.92 28.59
CA CYS A 5 -24.78 15.57 27.35
C CYS A 5 -23.27 15.48 27.13
N ALA A 6 -22.46 15.62 28.19
CA ALA A 6 -21.01 15.46 28.11
C ALA A 6 -20.59 14.03 27.76
N ALA A 7 -21.24 13.01 28.34
CA ALA A 7 -20.98 11.61 28.02
C ALA A 7 -21.36 11.25 26.57
N ILE A 8 -22.49 11.77 26.07
CA ILE A 8 -22.92 11.58 24.69
C ILE A 8 -21.95 12.25 23.71
N ALA A 9 -21.50 13.48 23.99
CA ALA A 9 -20.52 14.17 23.16
C ALA A 9 -19.17 13.43 23.09
N LEU A 10 -18.73 12.86 24.22
CA LEU A 10 -17.49 12.07 24.29
C LEU A 10 -17.62 10.73 23.54
N ALA A 11 -18.77 10.07 23.63
CA ALA A 11 -19.06 8.86 22.86
C ALA A 11 -19.09 9.14 21.34
N LEU A 12 -19.72 10.25 20.93
CA LEU A 12 -19.77 10.68 19.52
C LEU A 12 -18.39 11.00 18.93
N ALA A 13 -17.45 11.50 19.75
CA ALA A 13 -16.08 11.76 19.32
C ALA A 13 -15.24 10.49 19.06
N ALA A 14 -15.66 9.33 19.59
CA ALA A 14 -14.94 8.06 19.44
C ALA A 14 -15.39 7.23 18.22
N PHE A 15 -16.48 7.61 17.52
CA PHE A 15 -16.99 6.88 16.36
C PHE A 15 -15.98 6.66 15.21
N PRO A 16 -15.11 7.61 14.81
CA PRO A 16 -14.14 7.35 13.74
C PRO A 16 -13.14 6.23 14.06
N ALA A 17 -12.91 5.89 15.34
CA ALA A 17 -12.04 4.77 15.72
C ALA A 17 -12.69 3.38 15.50
N LEU A 18 -13.99 3.33 15.22
CA LEU A 18 -14.72 2.10 14.86
C LEU A 18 -14.77 1.86 13.35
N GLY A 19 -14.13 2.73 12.56
CA GLY A 19 -14.03 2.58 11.12
C GLY A 19 -13.24 1.34 10.73
N GLN A 20 -13.69 0.68 9.66
CA GLN A 20 -12.92 -0.36 9.00
C GLN A 20 -11.68 0.27 8.34
N ASN A 21 -10.49 -0.23 8.70
CA ASN A 21 -9.23 0.30 8.20
C ASN A 21 -8.75 -0.48 6.97
N VAL A 22 -8.12 0.24 6.04
CA VAL A 22 -7.34 -0.35 4.95
C VAL A 22 -5.87 -0.33 5.35
N LYS A 23 -5.20 -1.48 5.29
CA LYS A 23 -3.76 -1.55 5.47
C LYS A 23 -3.08 -1.19 4.16
N VAL A 24 -2.29 -0.11 4.18
CA VAL A 24 -1.51 0.36 3.03
C VAL A 24 -0.06 -0.05 3.24
N THR A 25 0.48 -0.85 2.32
CA THR A 25 1.85 -1.37 2.39
C THR A 25 2.62 -0.94 1.15
N PRO A 26 3.43 0.14 1.22
CA PRO A 26 4.33 0.51 0.15
C PRO A 26 5.42 -0.55 -0.01
N ILE A 27 5.74 -0.91 -1.25
CA ILE A 27 6.77 -1.91 -1.56
C ILE A 27 8.01 -1.17 -2.07
N GLY A 28 8.93 -0.80 -1.18
CA GLY A 28 10.17 -0.13 -1.59
C GLY A 28 11.08 -1.02 -2.45
N SER A 29 11.93 -0.41 -3.28
CA SER A 29 13.02 -1.14 -3.95
C SER A 29 14.08 -1.64 -2.96
N HIS A 30 14.15 -1.03 -1.77
CA HIS A 30 14.99 -1.42 -0.65
C HIS A 30 14.35 -1.14 0.72
N PRO A 31 14.88 -1.73 1.82
CA PRO A 31 14.27 -1.61 3.14
C PRO A 31 14.26 -0.17 3.66
N GLY A 32 13.14 0.23 4.28
CA GLY A 32 13.00 1.49 4.99
C GLY A 32 12.62 2.71 4.15
N GLU A 33 12.58 2.58 2.81
CA GLU A 33 12.39 3.70 1.91
C GLU A 33 11.29 3.44 0.86
N LEU A 34 10.67 4.51 0.38
CA LEU A 34 9.83 4.53 -0.82
C LEU A 34 10.36 5.63 -1.75
N CYS A 35 11.15 5.23 -2.74
CA CYS A 35 11.86 6.19 -3.59
C CYS A 35 10.97 6.83 -4.65
N ALA A 36 11.49 7.87 -5.31
CA ALA A 36 10.78 8.62 -6.35
C ALA A 36 10.29 7.76 -7.53
N ASN A 37 10.87 6.58 -7.78
CA ASN A 37 10.47 5.65 -8.86
C ASN A 37 9.72 4.41 -8.35
N ASP A 38 9.54 4.27 -7.04
CA ASP A 38 8.79 3.17 -6.46
C ASP A 38 7.28 3.50 -6.58
N ARG A 39 6.50 2.62 -7.22
CA ARG A 39 5.03 2.80 -7.36
C ARG A 39 4.22 1.74 -6.64
N ALA A 40 4.76 0.53 -6.56
CA ALA A 40 4.02 -0.62 -6.04
C ALA A 40 3.54 -0.39 -4.60
N ILE A 41 2.21 -0.46 -4.41
CA ILE A 41 1.56 -0.37 -3.10
C ILE A 41 0.53 -1.50 -3.02
N VAL A 42 0.53 -2.25 -1.91
CA VAL A 42 -0.53 -3.20 -1.61
C VAL A 42 -1.54 -2.56 -0.66
N PHE A 43 -2.80 -2.54 -1.08
CA PHE A 43 -3.94 -2.18 -0.25
C PHE A 43 -4.66 -3.45 0.18
N GLU A 44 -4.88 -3.61 1.49
CA GLU A 44 -5.63 -4.73 2.05
C GLU A 44 -6.81 -4.21 2.85
N ASP A 45 -8.01 -4.64 2.44
CA ASP A 45 -9.25 -4.27 3.11
C ASP A 45 -9.55 -5.21 4.31
N PRO A 46 -10.53 -4.87 5.16
CA PRO A 46 -10.87 -5.70 6.32
C PRO A 46 -11.42 -7.09 6.00
N SER A 47 -11.81 -7.37 4.75
CA SER A 47 -12.22 -8.70 4.31
C SER A 47 -11.04 -9.58 3.89
N GLY A 48 -9.84 -9.00 3.79
CA GLY A 48 -8.63 -9.67 3.32
C GLY A 48 -8.45 -9.59 1.80
N VAL A 49 -9.28 -8.82 1.09
CA VAL A 49 -9.07 -8.55 -0.34
C VAL A 49 -7.86 -7.63 -0.49
N ARG A 50 -6.98 -7.99 -1.42
CA ARG A 50 -5.66 -7.37 -1.62
C ARG A 50 -5.52 -6.88 -3.05
N LEU A 51 -5.33 -5.58 -3.19
CA LEU A 51 -5.13 -4.89 -4.47
C LEU A 51 -3.67 -4.45 -4.57
N LEU A 52 -3.02 -4.80 -5.68
CA LEU A 52 -1.69 -4.31 -6.04
C LEU A 52 -1.84 -3.11 -6.99
N TYR A 53 -1.42 -1.95 -6.52
CA TYR A 53 -1.39 -0.71 -7.30
C TYR A 53 -0.04 -0.58 -7.99
N ASP A 54 -0.03 -0.41 -9.31
CA ASP A 54 1.16 -0.18 -10.17
C ASP A 54 2.37 -1.09 -9.85
N PRO A 55 2.41 -2.34 -10.36
CA PRO A 55 3.54 -3.27 -10.20
C PRO A 55 4.77 -2.81 -11.00
N ALA A 56 5.39 -1.74 -10.51
CA ALA A 56 6.52 -1.02 -11.08
C ALA A 56 7.87 -1.75 -10.92
N HIS A 57 8.98 -1.04 -11.11
CA HIS A 57 10.33 -1.64 -11.10
C HIS A 57 10.80 -2.14 -9.74
N ASN A 58 10.09 -1.77 -8.68
CA ASN A 58 10.37 -2.07 -7.29
C ASN A 58 9.88 -3.45 -6.83
N VAL A 59 9.24 -4.24 -7.72
CA VAL A 59 8.89 -5.64 -7.48
C VAL A 59 9.78 -6.59 -8.29
N THR A 60 10.03 -7.78 -7.74
CA THR A 60 10.83 -8.84 -8.38
C THR A 60 10.04 -9.68 -9.38
N GLY A 61 8.72 -9.46 -9.49
CA GLY A 61 7.81 -10.19 -10.36
C GLY A 61 6.56 -10.64 -9.59
N GLY A 62 5.77 -11.54 -10.20
CA GLY A 62 4.56 -12.09 -9.58
C GLY A 62 4.85 -12.93 -8.33
N ASP A 63 6.02 -13.56 -8.28
CA ASP A 63 6.46 -14.38 -7.14
C ASP A 63 7.23 -13.58 -6.08
N ASP A 64 7.16 -12.24 -6.11
CA ASP A 64 7.80 -11.42 -5.09
C ASP A 64 7.23 -11.76 -3.70
N PRO A 65 8.06 -12.23 -2.74
CA PRO A 65 7.57 -12.78 -1.48
C PRO A 65 6.87 -11.73 -0.60
N ARG A 66 7.05 -10.44 -0.90
CA ARG A 66 6.39 -9.33 -0.19
C ARG A 66 4.95 -9.13 -0.64
N LEU A 67 4.58 -9.61 -1.83
CA LEU A 67 3.25 -9.42 -2.39
C LEU A 67 2.23 -10.37 -1.77
N GLY A 68 2.56 -11.64 -1.52
CA GLY A 68 1.59 -12.66 -1.08
C GLY A 68 0.43 -12.83 -2.08
N THR A 69 -0.77 -13.19 -1.60
CA THR A 69 -1.96 -13.27 -2.46
C THR A 69 -2.41 -11.88 -2.92
N VAL A 70 -2.42 -11.66 -4.23
CA VAL A 70 -2.99 -10.46 -4.86
C VAL A 70 -4.26 -10.87 -5.59
N HIS A 71 -5.36 -10.17 -5.31
CA HIS A 71 -6.68 -10.46 -5.88
C HIS A 71 -6.96 -9.60 -7.12
N LEU A 72 -6.49 -8.36 -7.12
CA LEU A 72 -6.67 -7.41 -8.20
C LEU A 72 -5.38 -6.61 -8.42
N VAL A 73 -5.11 -6.25 -9.66
CA VAL A 73 -4.06 -5.28 -10.01
C VAL A 73 -4.73 -4.04 -10.56
N LEU A 74 -4.41 -2.88 -9.99
CA LEU A 74 -4.87 -1.57 -10.47
C LEU A 74 -3.71 -0.83 -11.10
N LEU A 75 -3.84 -0.51 -12.38
CA LEU A 75 -2.88 0.29 -13.13
C LEU A 75 -3.43 1.70 -13.25
N THR A 76 -2.65 2.70 -12.84
CA THR A 76 -3.06 4.11 -12.93
C THR A 76 -3.08 4.61 -14.36
N HIS A 77 -2.05 4.27 -15.12
CA HIS A 77 -1.88 4.60 -16.53
C HIS A 77 -0.80 3.72 -17.16
N MET A 78 -0.56 3.87 -18.47
CA MET A 78 0.22 2.92 -19.29
C MET A 78 1.69 3.33 -19.51
N HIS A 79 2.33 4.01 -18.56
CA HIS A 79 3.79 4.16 -18.60
C HIS A 79 4.49 2.91 -18.10
N GLY A 80 5.70 2.65 -18.62
CA GLY A 80 6.47 1.45 -18.31
C GLY A 80 6.75 1.25 -16.83
N ASP A 81 7.00 2.35 -16.12
CA ASP A 81 7.21 2.39 -14.67
C ASP A 81 5.95 2.15 -13.84
N HIS A 82 4.79 1.93 -14.46
CA HIS A 82 3.55 1.54 -13.77
C HIS A 82 3.13 0.10 -14.12
N VAL A 83 3.42 -0.34 -15.34
CA VAL A 83 3.02 -1.67 -15.85
C VAL A 83 4.11 -2.74 -15.71
N GLY A 84 5.28 -2.38 -15.20
CA GLY A 84 6.36 -3.33 -14.91
C GLY A 84 7.23 -3.69 -16.12
N ASN A 85 7.63 -2.70 -16.93
CA ASN A 85 8.56 -2.94 -18.04
C ASN A 85 9.97 -3.38 -17.57
N LEU A 86 10.30 -3.21 -16.29
CA LEU A 86 11.48 -3.75 -15.63
C LEU A 86 11.08 -4.42 -14.31
N LYS A 87 11.94 -5.32 -13.82
CA LYS A 87 11.79 -6.01 -12.53
C LYS A 87 13.03 -5.81 -11.67
N LEU A 88 12.82 -5.71 -10.37
CA LEU A 88 13.88 -5.73 -9.37
C LEU A 88 14.59 -7.09 -9.40
N LYS A 89 15.91 -7.11 -9.28
CA LYS A 89 16.69 -8.37 -9.32
C LYS A 89 16.44 -9.25 -8.09
N ALA A 90 16.30 -8.63 -6.92
CA ALA A 90 16.01 -9.28 -5.65
C ALA A 90 15.43 -8.24 -4.67
N PRO A 91 14.66 -8.64 -3.64
CA PRO A 91 14.21 -7.70 -2.62
C PRO A 91 15.41 -7.00 -1.99
N GLY A 92 15.40 -5.67 -1.92
CA GLY A 92 16.55 -4.93 -1.38
C GLY A 92 17.64 -4.57 -2.38
N ALA A 93 17.55 -4.99 -3.64
CA ALA A 93 18.60 -4.75 -4.63
C ALA A 93 18.52 -3.38 -5.33
N GLY A 94 17.59 -2.51 -4.92
CA GLY A 94 17.43 -1.16 -5.48
C GLY A 94 18.11 -0.07 -4.65
N THR A 95 18.02 1.16 -5.13
CA THR A 95 18.51 2.37 -4.44
C THR A 95 17.58 3.56 -4.75
N CYS A 96 17.66 4.63 -3.97
CA CYS A 96 16.97 5.90 -4.29
C CYS A 96 17.80 6.79 -5.23
N ALA A 97 18.79 6.25 -5.93
CA ALA A 97 19.51 7.01 -6.93
C ALA A 97 18.52 7.44 -8.03
N ASN A 98 18.50 8.74 -8.33
CA ASN A 98 17.68 9.25 -9.42
C ASN A 98 18.17 8.66 -10.75
N SER A 99 17.22 8.34 -11.62
CA SER A 99 17.47 7.99 -13.03
C SER A 99 17.65 9.25 -13.86
#